data_AF-A0A9E1NJ64-F1
#
_entry.id   AF-A0A9E1NJ64-F1
#
_cell.length_a   1.000
_cell.length_b   1.000
_cell.length_c   1.000
_cell.angle_alpha   90.00
_cell.angle_beta   90.00
_cell.angle_gamma   90.00
#
_symmetry.space_group_name_H-M   'P 1'
#
loop_
_entity.id
_entity.type
_entity.pdbx_description
1 polymer ?
#
loop_
_entity_poly.entity_id
_entity_poly.type
_entity_poly.pdbx_seq_one_letter_code
_entity_poly.pdbx_strand_id
1 'polypeptide(L)' 'MNDFFKKYNTTLKSMSLILMIAIPFFLYQGAMQDSDFQINLFLGLMVANMLFILKKG' A
#
# COMPACT_ATOMS: atom_id res chain seq x y z
N MET A 1 10.21 9.21 -18.79
CA MET A 1 9.50 8.64 -17.62
C MET A 1 8.53 7.51 -17.98
N ASN A 2 8.15 7.26 -19.24
CA ASN A 2 7.11 6.27 -19.56
C ASN A 2 7.61 4.82 -19.68
N ASP A 3 8.86 4.58 -20.05
CA ASP A 3 9.35 3.21 -20.31
C ASP A 3 9.70 2.42 -19.04
N PHE A 4 10.21 3.08 -18.00
CA PHE A 4 10.42 2.46 -16.69
C PHE A 4 9.11 1.96 -16.09
N PHE A 5 8.08 2.80 -16.07
CA PHE A 5 6.78 2.41 -15.51
C PHE A 5 6.09 1.34 -16.36
N LYS A 6 6.31 1.28 -17.68
CA LYS A 6 5.79 0.19 -18.52
C LYS A 6 6.39 -1.17 -18.17
N LYS A 7 7.70 -1.23 -17.93
CA LYS A 7 8.41 -2.48 -17.63
C LYS A 7 8.09 -3.01 -16.23
N TYR A 8 7.89 -2.11 -15.26
CA TYR A 8 7.59 -2.47 -13.88
C TYR A 8 6.10 -2.41 -13.53
N ASN A 9 5.20 -2.05 -14.46
CA ASN A 9 3.77 -1.88 -14.17
C ASN A 9 3.17 -3.17 -13.57
N THR A 10 3.50 -4.32 -14.15
CA THR A 10 3.02 -5.63 -13.70
C THR A 10 3.54 -5.98 -12.31
N THR A 11 4.82 -5.71 -12.04
CA THR A 11 5.45 -5.95 -10.73
C THR A 11 4.94 -5.00 -9.66
N LEU A 12 4.76 -3.72 -10.00
CA LEU A 12 4.21 -2.69 -9.12
C LEU A 12 2.74 -2.98 -8.78
N LYS A 13 1.95 -3.44 -9.75
CA LYS A 13 0.56 -3.85 -9.52
C LYS A 13 0.48 -5.10 -8.63
N SER A 14 1.40 -6.06 -8.82
CA SER A 14 1.52 -7.23 -7.94
C SER A 14 1.93 -6.85 -6.51
N MET A 15 2.97 -6.01 -6.34
CA MET A 15 3.36 -5.48 -5.03
C MET A 15 2.23 -4.71 -4.35
N SER A 16 1.47 -3.93 -5.12
CA SER A 16 0.33 -3.19 -4.62
C SER A 16 -0.79 -4.11 -4.10
N LEU A 17 -1.06 -5.22 -4.80
CA LEU A 17 -1.98 -6.27 -4.33
C LEU A 17 -1.47 -6.97 -3.06
N ILE A 18 -0.17 -7.27 -2.99
CA ILE A 18 0.46 -7.85 -1.79
C ILE A 18 0.33 -6.89 -0.60
N LEU A 19 0.59 -5.59 -0.81
CA LEU A 19 0.42 -4.56 0.20
C LEU A 19 -1.03 -4.44 0.67
N MET A 20 -2.00 -4.58 -0.23
CA MET A 20 -3.43 -4.54 0.10
C MET A 20 -3.84 -5.69 1.04
N ILE A 21 -3.18 -6.85 0.94
CA ILE A 21 -3.37 -7.99 1.85
C ILE A 21 -2.58 -7.79 3.14
N ALA A 22 -1.35 -7.27 3.07
CA ALA A 22 -0.45 -7.17 4.22
C ALA A 22 -0.80 -6.03 5.19
N ILE A 23 -1.20 -4.86 4.69
CA ILE A 23 -1.50 -3.66 5.50
C ILE A 23 -2.57 -3.92 6.58
N PRO A 24 -3.68 -4.63 6.32
CA PRO A 24 -4.65 -4.99 7.36
C PRO A 24 -4.06 -5.74 8.56
N PHE A 25 -3.09 -6.65 8.34
CA PHE A 25 -2.42 -7.36 9.44
C PHE A 25 -1.57 -6.41 10.29
N PHE A 26 -0.89 -5.47 9.66
CA PHE A 26 -0.12 -4.45 10.37
C PHE A 26 -1.00 -3.43 11.10
N LEU A 27 -2.14 -3.05 10.52
CA LEU A 27 -3.13 -2.21 11.19
C LEU A 27 -3.70 -2.89 12.44
N TYR A 28 -4.01 -4.18 12.35
CA TYR A 28 -4.47 -4.95 13.50
C TYR A 28 -3.42 -5.01 14.61
N GLN A 29 -2.15 -5.27 14.26
CA GLN A 29 -1.07 -5.25 15.26
C GLN A 29 -0.83 -3.87 15.86
N GLY A 30 -0.84 -2.81 15.04
CA GLY A 30 -0.70 -1.44 15.52
C GLY A 30 -1.84 -1.02 16.47
N ALA A 31 -3.06 -1.45 16.16
CA ALA A 31 -4.22 -1.29 17.04
C ALA A 31 -4.09 -2.07 18.35
N MET A 32 -3.52 -3.28 18.32
CA MET A 32 -3.27 -4.06 19.55
C MET A 32 -2.18 -3.47 20.44
N GLN A 33 -1.26 -2.68 19.87
CA GLN A 33 -0.18 -2.01 20.61
C GLN A 33 -0.54 -0.58 21.03
N ASP A 34 -1.81 -0.15 20.84
CA ASP A 34 -2.31 1.21 21.09
C ASP A 34 -1.42 2.31 20.47
N SER A 35 -0.77 2.02 19.34
CA SER A 35 0.16 2.94 18.70
C SER A 35 -0.52 3.74 17.59
N ASP A 36 -1.06 4.91 17.95
CA ASP A 36 -1.72 5.83 17.02
C ASP A 36 -0.85 6.21 15.82
N PHE A 37 0.46 6.36 16.02
CA PHE A 37 1.39 6.70 14.94
C PHE A 37 1.49 5.57 13.89
N GLN A 38 1.61 4.32 14.33
CA GLN A 38 1.69 3.17 13.41
C GLN A 38 0.39 3.02 12.62
N ILE A 39 -0.75 3.13 13.30
CA ILE A 39 -2.08 3.05 12.67
C ILE A 39 -2.23 4.14 11.61
N ASN A 40 -1.90 5.39 11.94
CA ASN A 40 -1.98 6.51 10.99
C ASN A 40 -1.01 6.36 9.80
N LEU A 41 0.20 5.86 10.05
CA LEU A 41 1.18 5.59 9.00
C LEU A 41 0.67 4.51 8.03
N PHE A 42 0.16 3.39 8.55
CA PHE A 42 -0.37 2.30 7.72
C PHE A 42 -1.66 2.68 6.98
N LEU A 43 -2.53 3.48 7.60
CA LEU A 43 -3.69 4.07 6.93
C LEU A 43 -3.26 4.99 5.77
N GLY A 44 -2.27 5.85 5.99
CA GLY A 44 -1.70 6.69 4.93
C GLY A 44 -1.12 5.87 3.78
N LEU A 45 -0.39 4.80 4.11
CA LEU A 45 0.15 3.83 3.14
C LEU A 45 -0.96 3.13 2.34
N MET A 46 -2.07 2.76 2.99
CA MET A 46 -3.22 2.15 2.32
C MET A 46 -3.87 3.10 1.31
N VAL A 47 -4.11 4.35 1.71
CA VAL A 47 -4.67 5.39 0.83
C VAL A 47 -3.72 5.68 -0.33
N ALA A 48 -2.42 5.82 -0.07
CA ALA A 48 -1.43 6.02 -1.12
C ALA A 48 -1.38 4.85 -2.11
N ASN A 49 -1.48 3.60 -1.61
CA ASN A 49 -1.53 2.40 -2.43
C ASN A 49 -2.81 2.36 -3.30
N MET A 50 -3.97 2.72 -2.75
CA MET A 50 -5.21 2.83 -3.52
C MET A 50 -5.14 3.91 -4.60
N LEU A 51 -4.63 5.10 -4.28
CA LEU A 51 -4.46 6.17 -5.25
C LEU A 51 -3.47 5.78 -6.36
N PHE A 52 -2.41 5.05 -6.02
CA PHE A 52 -1.48 4.50 -7.00
C PHE A 52 -2.17 3.53 -7.95
N ILE A 53 -2.99 2.60 -7.43
CA ILE A 53 -3.78 1.68 -8.26
C ILE A 53 -4.77 2.45 -9.14
N LEU A 54 -5.53 3.40 -8.61
CA LEU A 54 -6.55 4.15 -9.37
C LEU A 54 -5.96 5.03 -10.48
N LYS A 55 -4.75 5.56 -10.30
CA LYS A 55 -4.06 6.38 -11.31
C LYS A 55 -3.37 5.56 -12.40
N LYS A 56 -3.10 4.27 -12.16
CA LYS A 56 -2.31 3.40 -13.04
C LYS A 56 -3.06 2.17 -13.58
N GLY A 57 -4.19 1.81 -12.97
CA GLY A 57 -5.13 0.79 -13.43
C GLY A 57 -6.10 1.38 -14.42
#